data_AF-A0A0L0EZK4-F1
#
_entry.id   AF-A0A0L0EZK4-F1
#
_cell.length_a   1.000
_cell.length_b   1.000
_cell.length_c   1.000
_cell.angle_alpha   90.00
_cell.angle_beta   90.00
_cell.angle_gamma   90.00
#
_symmetry.space_group_name_H-M   'P 1'
#
loop_
_entity.id
_entity.type
_entity.pdbx_description
1 polymer ?
#
loop_
_entity_poly.entity_id
_entity_poly.type
_entity_poly.pdbx_seq_one_letter_code
_entity_poly.pdbx_strand_id
1 'polypeptide(L)'
;KIDEKTEDEISFRSGGRGYPRYTGWRNIDNVAWCITVGDGIHNFVDGIATAVAIFLHELPQEFGDFSIYLASGTGVKRALALNMGTGLTALLGVFLGIEAGEAWTPWVLAFTAGMFIYIALVSMYPQLKGPLREEKAPNLSNLVQGCSMVFGWSIMVLIGFTESH
;
A
#
# COMPACT_ATOMS: atom_id res chain seq x y z
N LYS A 1 -4.78 -55.21 33.47
CA LYS A 1 -3.34 -55.53 33.30
C LYS A 1 -3.02 -55.22 31.86
N ILE A 2 -2.47 -54.04 31.62
CA ILE A 2 -1.97 -53.64 30.31
C ILE A 2 -0.60 -54.31 30.20
N ASP A 3 -0.36 -55.02 29.10
CA ASP A 3 0.84 -55.83 28.91
C ASP A 3 2.09 -54.94 28.85
N GLU A 4 3.10 -55.32 29.62
CA GLU A 4 4.45 -54.72 29.70
C GLU A 4 5.10 -54.58 28.30
N LYS A 5 4.66 -55.40 27.35
CA LYS A 5 5.11 -55.38 25.95
C LYS A 5 4.61 -54.18 25.13
N THR A 6 3.55 -53.50 25.56
CA THR A 6 3.03 -52.28 24.90
C THR A 6 3.78 -51.03 25.36
N GLU A 7 4.38 -51.03 26.55
CA GLU A 7 5.21 -49.91 27.02
C GLU A 7 6.57 -49.85 26.29
N ASP A 8 7.14 -51.02 25.96
CA ASP A 8 8.38 -51.10 25.18
C ASP A 8 8.22 -50.56 23.75
N GLU A 9 7.07 -50.77 23.12
CA GLU A 9 6.81 -50.31 21.75
C GLU A 9 6.54 -48.79 21.68
N ILE A 10 6.00 -48.21 22.75
CA ILE A 10 5.83 -46.75 22.91
C ILE A 10 7.18 -46.09 23.26
N SER A 11 8.06 -46.78 24.01
CA SER A 11 9.42 -46.30 24.30
C SER A 11 10.32 -46.29 23.05
N PHE A 12 10.14 -47.24 22.13
CA PHE A 12 10.95 -47.38 20.92
C PHE A 12 10.62 -46.34 19.83
N ARG A 13 9.36 -45.87 19.75
CA ARG A 13 9.00 -44.72 18.89
C ARG A 13 9.30 -43.37 19.53
N SER A 14 9.65 -43.34 20.81
CA SER A 14 10.19 -42.16 21.51
C SER A 14 11.72 -42.07 21.40
N GLY A 15 12.27 -42.58 20.29
CA GLY A 15 13.64 -42.33 19.86
C GLY A 15 13.87 -40.85 19.55
N GLY A 16 14.12 -40.08 20.60
CA GLY A 16 15.19 -39.09 20.63
C GLY A 16 15.26 -38.06 19.51
N ARG A 17 14.16 -37.35 19.21
CA ARG A 17 14.30 -35.94 18.81
C ARG A 17 14.14 -35.09 20.06
N GLY A 18 15.23 -35.01 20.82
CA GLY A 18 15.31 -34.07 21.93
C GLY A 18 15.07 -32.66 21.41
N TYR A 19 14.04 -32.00 21.92
CA TYR A 19 13.90 -30.56 21.77
C TYR A 19 15.17 -29.91 22.33
N PRO A 20 15.89 -29.08 21.56
CA PRO A 20 17.15 -28.53 22.03
C PRO A 20 16.91 -27.71 23.30
N ARG A 21 17.59 -28.11 24.36
CA ARG A 21 17.67 -27.39 25.63
C ARG A 21 18.25 -26.02 25.30
N TYR A 22 17.53 -24.94 25.59
CA TYR A 22 18.00 -23.56 25.39
C TYR A 22 19.36 -23.35 26.08
N THR A 23 20.43 -23.50 25.30
CA THR A 23 21.79 -23.17 25.70
C THR A 23 21.97 -21.69 25.43
N GLY A 24 22.43 -20.93 26.43
CA GLY A 24 22.66 -19.49 26.31
C GLY A 24 23.51 -19.14 25.09
N TRP A 25 23.50 -17.86 24.70
CA TRP A 25 24.09 -17.21 23.51
C TRP A 25 25.44 -17.73 22.95
N ARG A 26 26.18 -18.53 23.72
CA ARG A 26 27.45 -19.15 23.35
C ARG A 26 27.32 -20.41 22.49
N ASN A 27 26.14 -21.03 22.39
CA ASN A 27 25.91 -22.26 21.61
C ASN A 27 24.71 -22.10 20.67
N ILE A 28 24.79 -21.15 19.74
CA ILE A 28 23.81 -20.99 18.66
C ILE A 28 24.28 -21.81 17.46
N ASP A 29 23.44 -22.69 16.94
CA ASP A 29 23.77 -23.51 15.77
C ASP A 29 24.06 -22.63 14.54
N ASN A 30 25.00 -23.06 13.70
CA ASN A 30 25.34 -22.35 12.44
C ASN A 30 24.12 -22.11 11.54
N VAL A 31 23.12 -22.99 11.63
CA VAL A 31 21.84 -22.85 10.93
C VAL A 31 21.04 -21.66 11.44
N ALA A 32 20.98 -21.43 12.75
CA ALA A 32 20.28 -20.28 13.33
C ALA A 32 20.95 -18.95 12.99
N TRP A 33 22.28 -18.92 12.90
CA TRP A 33 23.01 -17.77 12.36
C TRP A 33 22.71 -17.52 10.88
N CYS A 34 22.70 -18.57 10.06
CA CYS A 34 22.36 -18.47 8.63
C CYS A 34 20.94 -17.92 8.43
N ILE A 35 19.96 -18.41 9.21
CA ILE A 35 18.57 -17.93 9.18
C ILE A 35 18.51 -16.45 9.60
N THR A 36 19.14 -16.07 10.71
CA THR A 36 19.12 -14.67 11.19
C THR A 36 19.70 -13.70 10.15
N VAL A 37 20.78 -14.09 9.47
CA VAL A 37 21.37 -13.29 8.40
C VAL A 37 20.47 -13.25 7.17
N GLY A 38 19.87 -14.39 6.80
CA GLY A 38 18.91 -14.49 5.69
C GLY A 38 17.68 -13.59 5.91
N ASP A 39 17.05 -13.68 7.08
CA ASP A 39 15.90 -12.87 7.47
C ASP A 39 16.27 -11.38 7.55
N GLY A 40 17.47 -11.05 8.04
CA GLY A 40 17.97 -9.67 8.08
C GLY A 40 18.10 -9.04 6.69
N ILE A 41 18.64 -9.79 5.73
CA ILE A 41 18.75 -9.35 4.33
C ILE A 41 17.37 -9.26 3.68
N HIS A 42 16.51 -10.26 3.90
CA HIS A 42 15.16 -10.29 3.33
C HIS A 42 14.34 -9.08 3.78
N ASN A 43 14.28 -8.82 5.09
CA ASN A 43 13.56 -7.67 5.64
C ASN A 43 14.11 -6.33 5.15
N PHE A 44 15.43 -6.22 4.96
CA PHE A 44 16.04 -5.01 4.44
C PHE A 44 15.66 -4.75 2.98
N VAL A 45 15.74 -5.79 2.15
CA VAL A 45 15.36 -5.70 0.73
C VAL A 45 13.86 -5.40 0.60
N ASP A 46 13.01 -6.06 1.37
CA ASP A 46 11.56 -5.84 1.37
C ASP A 46 11.22 -4.42 1.83
N GLY A 47 11.93 -3.90 2.83
CA GLY A 47 11.79 -2.52 3.29
C GLY A 47 12.11 -1.51 2.20
N ILE A 48 13.23 -1.69 1.47
CA ILE A 48 13.58 -0.83 0.33
C ILE A 48 12.54 -0.97 -0.79
N ALA A 49 12.15 -2.19 -1.14
CA ALA A 49 11.19 -2.44 -2.20
C ALA A 49 9.85 -1.76 -1.91
N THR A 50 9.36 -1.88 -0.67
CA THR A 50 8.12 -1.24 -0.21
C THR A 50 8.24 0.28 -0.24
N ALA A 51 9.36 0.85 0.24
CA ALA A 51 9.59 2.29 0.22
C ALA A 51 9.63 2.84 -1.21
N VAL A 52 10.28 2.13 -2.14
CA VAL A 52 10.32 2.50 -3.56
C VAL A 52 8.94 2.38 -4.21
N ALA A 53 8.18 1.31 -3.89
CA ALA A 53 6.83 1.12 -4.42
C ALA A 53 5.90 2.26 -3.98
N ILE A 54 5.92 2.63 -2.69
CA ILE A 54 5.14 3.76 -2.16
C ILE A 54 5.60 5.07 -2.83
N PHE A 55 6.91 5.31 -2.92
CA PHE A 55 7.43 6.51 -3.59
C PHE A 55 6.95 6.64 -5.03
N LEU A 56 6.98 5.54 -5.80
CA LEU A 56 6.50 5.53 -7.18
C LEU A 56 4.98 5.70 -7.30
N HIS A 57 4.21 5.34 -6.27
CA HIS A 57 2.76 5.55 -6.24
C HIS A 57 2.39 7.00 -5.92
N GLU A 58 3.10 7.62 -4.97
CA GLU A 58 2.83 8.98 -4.51
C GLU A 58 3.42 10.05 -5.44
N LEU A 59 4.56 9.77 -6.10
CA LEU A 59 5.24 10.74 -6.96
C LEU A 59 4.34 11.29 -8.09
N PRO A 60 3.56 10.48 -8.83
CA PRO A 60 2.61 10.97 -9.84
C PRO A 60 1.51 11.84 -9.23
N GLN A 61 1.01 11.46 -8.05
CA GLN A 61 -0.09 12.14 -7.37
C GLN A 61 0.35 13.53 -6.89
N GLU A 62 1.47 13.60 -6.18
CA GLU A 62 2.09 14.83 -5.68
C GLU A 62 2.56 15.75 -6.83
N PHE A 63 3.03 15.17 -7.95
CA PHE A 63 3.39 15.95 -9.14
C PHE A 63 2.17 16.58 -9.82
N GLY A 64 1.00 15.92 -9.78
CA GLY A 64 -0.27 16.46 -10.25
C GLY A 64 -0.70 17.69 -9.46
N ASP A 65 -0.67 17.60 -8.13
CA ASP A 65 -1.04 18.70 -7.23
C ASP A 65 -0.07 19.88 -7.36
N PHE A 66 1.23 19.60 -7.46
CA PHE A 66 2.25 20.60 -7.77
C PHE A 66 1.97 21.33 -9.10
N SER A 67 1.55 20.60 -10.14
CA SER A 67 1.23 21.17 -11.45
C SER A 67 0.02 22.12 -11.39
N ILE A 68 -0.99 21.80 -10.56
CA ILE A 68 -2.13 22.68 -10.32
C ILE A 68 -1.69 23.97 -9.61
N TYR A 69 -0.82 23.87 -8.61
CA TYR A 69 -0.27 25.07 -7.95
C TYR A 69 0.53 25.95 -8.91
N LEU A 70 1.36 25.37 -9.80
CA LEU A 70 2.06 26.14 -10.82
C LEU A 70 1.10 26.81 -11.80
N ALA A 71 0.05 26.10 -12.24
CA ALA A 71 -0.97 26.63 -13.14
C ALA A 71 -1.75 27.81 -12.52
N SER A 72 -1.88 27.85 -11.19
CA SER A 72 -2.47 28.98 -10.45
C SER A 72 -1.56 30.22 -10.34
N GLY A 73 -0.32 30.15 -10.85
CA GLY A 73 0.67 31.25 -10.77
C GLY A 73 1.53 31.23 -9.52
N THR A 74 1.49 30.14 -8.73
CA THR A 74 2.34 29.98 -7.54
C THR A 74 3.77 29.63 -7.95
N GLY A 75 4.78 30.29 -7.38
CA GLY A 75 6.18 29.98 -7.67
C GLY A 75 6.60 28.59 -7.19
N VAL A 76 7.53 27.95 -7.91
CA VAL A 76 8.00 26.56 -7.69
C VAL A 76 8.30 26.22 -6.23
N LYS A 77 9.06 27.07 -5.53
CA LYS A 77 9.43 26.84 -4.12
C LYS A 77 8.23 26.82 -3.19
N ARG A 78 7.23 27.67 -3.46
CA ARG A 78 5.99 27.76 -2.66
C ARG A 78 5.05 26.61 -2.98
N ALA A 79 4.90 26.27 -4.26
CA ALA A 79 4.11 25.12 -4.70
C ALA A 79 4.62 23.82 -4.07
N LEU A 80 5.95 23.61 -4.08
CA LEU A 80 6.57 22.46 -3.43
C LEU A 80 6.35 22.46 -1.91
N ALA A 81 6.55 23.61 -1.25
CA ALA A 81 6.36 23.71 0.21
C ALA A 81 4.91 23.47 0.64
N LEU A 82 3.93 23.94 -0.14
CA LEU A 82 2.51 23.69 0.12
C LEU A 82 2.17 22.22 -0.03
N ASN A 83 2.65 21.59 -1.11
CA ASN A 83 2.42 20.18 -1.39
C ASN A 83 3.05 19.25 -0.32
N MET A 84 4.30 19.52 0.07
CA MET A 84 4.92 18.80 1.18
C MET A 84 4.21 19.08 2.52
N GLY A 85 3.74 20.31 2.73
CA GLY A 85 2.98 20.70 3.92
C GLY A 85 1.66 19.95 4.05
N THR A 86 0.95 19.73 2.95
CA THR A 86 -0.26 18.88 2.93
C THR A 86 0.10 17.42 3.19
N GLY A 87 1.20 16.91 2.64
CA GLY A 87 1.68 15.55 2.94
C GLY A 87 1.95 15.30 4.44
N LEU A 88 2.44 16.30 5.18
CA LEU A 88 2.64 16.18 6.63
C LEU A 88 1.33 15.99 7.41
N THR A 89 0.18 16.41 6.87
CA THR A 89 -1.12 16.17 7.53
C THR A 89 -1.47 14.68 7.59
N ALA A 90 -0.90 13.85 6.71
CA ALA A 90 -1.06 12.40 6.76
C ALA A 90 -0.47 11.82 8.06
N LEU A 91 0.63 12.40 8.59
CA LEU A 91 1.22 11.97 9.86
C LEU A 91 0.26 12.23 11.05
N LEU A 92 -0.47 13.35 11.01
CA LEU A 92 -1.54 13.62 11.99
C LEU A 92 -2.67 12.60 11.84
N GLY A 93 -3.03 12.25 10.61
CA GLY A 93 -4.03 11.22 10.30
C GLY A 93 -3.66 9.85 10.88
N VAL A 94 -2.39 9.45 10.82
CA VAL A 94 -1.90 8.20 11.43
C VAL A 94 -2.07 8.23 12.96
N PHE A 95 -1.69 9.33 13.61
CA PHE A 95 -1.86 9.49 15.06
C PHE A 95 -3.33 9.39 15.49
N LEU A 96 -4.22 10.07 14.78
CA LEU A 96 -5.66 10.03 15.05
C LEU A 96 -6.27 8.65 14.71
N GLY A 97 -5.79 7.98 13.68
CA GLY A 97 -6.26 6.66 13.27
C GLY A 97 -5.94 5.57 14.28
N ILE A 98 -4.76 5.63 14.90
CA ILE A 98 -4.38 4.72 15.99
C ILE A 98 -5.30 4.89 17.20
N GLU A 99 -5.60 6.14 17.58
CA GLU A 99 -6.46 6.43 18.74
C GLU A 99 -7.93 6.07 18.48
N ALA A 100 -8.43 6.30 17.26
CA ALA A 100 -9.81 5.99 16.90
C ALA A 100 -10.09 4.48 16.85
N GLY A 101 -9.12 3.68 16.44
CA GLY A 101 -9.25 2.23 16.31
C GLY A 101 -10.19 1.79 15.18
N GLU A 102 -10.39 0.47 15.06
CA GLU A 102 -11.05 -0.15 13.89
C GLU A 102 -12.52 0.21 13.70
N ALA A 103 -13.21 0.65 14.76
CA ALA A 103 -14.62 1.02 14.70
C ALA A 103 -14.89 2.21 13.74
N TRP A 104 -13.90 3.08 13.55
CA TRP A 104 -14.00 4.25 12.68
C TRP A 104 -13.56 3.97 11.25
N THR A 105 -12.84 2.88 11.00
CA THR A 105 -12.32 2.50 9.68
C THR A 105 -13.38 2.58 8.58
N PRO A 106 -14.58 1.96 8.68
CA PRO A 106 -15.56 2.02 7.59
C PRO A 106 -16.10 3.44 7.34
N TRP A 107 -16.20 4.26 8.37
CA TRP A 107 -16.64 5.65 8.25
C TRP A 107 -15.59 6.53 7.59
N VAL A 108 -14.32 6.37 7.99
CA VAL A 108 -13.18 7.06 7.38
C VAL A 108 -13.03 6.65 5.92
N LEU A 109 -13.14 5.35 5.61
CA LEU A 109 -13.10 4.85 4.22
C LEU A 109 -14.24 5.40 3.38
N ALA A 110 -15.48 5.43 3.89
CA ALA A 110 -16.62 6.00 3.17
C ALA A 110 -16.44 7.51 2.91
N PHE A 111 -15.93 8.24 3.90
CA PHE A 111 -15.64 9.67 3.77
C PHE A 111 -14.55 9.92 2.72
N THR A 112 -13.43 9.21 2.80
CA THR A 112 -12.30 9.33 1.85
C THR A 112 -12.72 8.97 0.43
N ALA A 113 -13.51 7.90 0.25
CA ALA A 113 -14.07 7.55 -1.05
C ALA A 113 -14.97 8.66 -1.62
N GLY A 114 -15.82 9.26 -0.79
CA GLY A 114 -16.66 10.40 -1.18
C GLY A 114 -15.83 11.63 -1.60
N MET A 115 -14.76 11.93 -0.86
CA MET A 115 -13.85 13.03 -1.19
C MET A 115 -13.11 12.80 -2.52
N PHE A 116 -12.63 11.58 -2.79
CA PHE A 116 -12.00 11.27 -4.07
C PHE A 116 -12.97 11.43 -5.25
N ILE A 117 -14.22 10.99 -5.10
CA ILE A 117 -15.25 11.20 -6.12
C ILE A 117 -15.51 12.70 -6.34
N TYR A 118 -15.59 13.49 -5.27
CA TYR A 118 -15.78 14.94 -5.35
C TYR A 118 -14.62 15.63 -6.09
N ILE A 119 -13.37 15.34 -5.74
CA ILE A 119 -12.18 15.91 -6.38
C ILE A 119 -12.11 15.51 -7.85
N ALA A 120 -12.39 14.24 -8.18
CA ALA A 120 -12.42 13.75 -9.55
C ALA A 120 -13.47 14.50 -10.39
N LEU A 121 -14.66 14.76 -9.83
CA LEU A 121 -15.73 15.47 -10.54
C LEU A 121 -15.49 16.98 -10.64
N VAL A 122 -15.03 17.63 -9.58
CA VAL A 122 -14.93 19.10 -9.54
C VAL A 122 -13.62 19.59 -10.14
N SER A 123 -12.50 18.91 -9.87
CA SER A 123 -11.18 19.36 -10.32
C SER A 123 -10.83 18.76 -11.68
N MET A 124 -10.95 17.44 -11.87
CA MET A 124 -10.47 16.78 -13.08
C MET A 124 -11.43 16.92 -14.27
N TYR A 125 -12.75 16.82 -14.08
CA TYR A 125 -13.72 16.95 -15.19
C TYR A 125 -13.61 18.26 -16.00
N PRO A 126 -13.50 19.47 -15.40
CA PRO A 126 -13.32 20.69 -16.18
C PRO A 126 -11.94 20.78 -16.83
N GLN A 127 -10.88 20.29 -16.17
CA GLN A 127 -9.53 20.25 -16.73
C GLN A 127 -9.44 19.33 -17.96
N LEU A 128 -10.19 18.23 -17.98
CA LEU A 128 -10.27 17.33 -19.13
C LEU A 128 -10.92 18.01 -20.36
N LYS A 129 -11.89 18.90 -20.14
CA LYS A 129 -12.56 19.67 -21.20
C LYS A 129 -11.80 20.90 -21.68
N GLY A 130 -10.80 21.38 -20.94
CA GLY A 130 -10.07 22.61 -21.26
C GLY A 130 -9.20 22.51 -22.53
N PRO A 131 -8.25 21.56 -22.61
CA PRO A 131 -7.34 21.42 -23.75
C PRO A 131 -8.01 20.84 -25.00
N LEU A 132 -8.98 19.93 -24.83
CA LEU A 132 -9.63 19.21 -25.92
C LEU A 132 -10.77 20.00 -26.59
N ARG A 133 -11.14 21.16 -26.06
CA ARG A 133 -12.12 22.08 -26.65
C ARG A 133 -11.48 23.07 -27.61
N GLU A 134 -10.15 23.22 -27.61
CA GLU A 134 -9.42 23.95 -28.64
C GLU A 134 -9.26 23.14 -29.94
N GLU A 135 -9.44 21.81 -29.89
CA GLU A 135 -9.43 20.98 -31.08
C GLU A 135 -10.81 20.97 -31.77
N LYS A 136 -10.81 21.05 -33.11
CA LYS A 136 -11.99 21.23 -33.99
C LYS A 136 -13.11 20.18 -33.87
N ALA A 137 -13.00 19.14 -33.03
CA ALA A 137 -13.93 18.00 -32.96
C ALA A 137 -14.42 17.72 -31.51
N PRO A 138 -15.39 18.50 -30.99
CA PRO A 138 -15.88 18.37 -29.61
C PRO A 138 -16.55 17.02 -29.30
N ASN A 139 -17.01 16.29 -30.31
CA ASN A 139 -17.62 14.97 -30.12
C ASN A 139 -16.57 13.87 -29.92
N LEU A 140 -15.40 13.99 -30.55
CA LEU A 140 -14.32 13.01 -30.43
C LEU A 140 -13.64 13.11 -29.07
N SER A 141 -13.42 14.31 -28.57
CA SER A 141 -12.86 14.51 -27.24
C SER A 141 -13.76 13.99 -26.13
N ASN A 142 -15.06 14.27 -26.19
CA ASN A 142 -16.03 13.70 -25.25
C ASN A 142 -16.07 12.16 -25.32
N LEU A 143 -15.94 11.58 -26.52
CA LEU A 143 -15.88 10.13 -26.70
C LEU A 143 -14.61 9.53 -26.10
N VAL A 144 -13.43 10.10 -26.42
CA VAL A 144 -12.14 9.63 -25.91
C VAL A 144 -12.08 9.73 -24.38
N GLN A 145 -12.62 10.81 -23.79
CA GLN A 145 -12.74 10.94 -22.34
C GLN A 145 -13.65 9.89 -21.73
N GLY A 146 -14.86 9.72 -22.28
CA GLY A 146 -15.79 8.69 -21.83
C GLY A 146 -15.17 7.29 -21.90
N CYS A 147 -14.49 6.97 -23.01
CA CYS A 147 -13.76 5.72 -23.18
C CYS A 147 -12.64 5.57 -22.15
N SER A 148 -11.84 6.61 -21.89
CA SER A 148 -10.77 6.55 -20.89
C SER A 148 -11.28 6.36 -19.46
N MET A 149 -12.42 6.97 -19.11
CA MET A 149 -13.06 6.79 -17.80
C MET A 149 -13.62 5.37 -17.65
N VAL A 150 -14.32 4.86 -18.66
CA VAL A 150 -14.84 3.48 -18.65
C VAL A 150 -13.70 2.47 -18.61
N PHE A 151 -12.61 2.73 -19.34
CA PHE A 151 -11.41 1.90 -19.32
C PHE A 151 -10.74 1.87 -17.94
N GLY A 152 -10.54 3.03 -17.32
CA GLY A 152 -10.01 3.14 -15.95
C GLY A 152 -10.88 2.42 -14.93
N TRP A 153 -12.20 2.61 -14.99
CA TRP A 153 -13.16 1.91 -14.13
C TRP A 153 -13.11 0.38 -14.35
N SER A 154 -13.03 -0.05 -15.60
CA SER A 154 -12.95 -1.47 -15.96
C SER A 154 -11.68 -2.12 -15.41
N ILE A 155 -10.53 -1.45 -15.49
CA ILE A 155 -9.27 -1.94 -14.89
C ILE A 155 -9.42 -2.08 -13.37
N MET A 156 -9.99 -1.09 -12.69
CA MET A 156 -10.18 -1.15 -11.23
C MET A 156 -11.08 -2.31 -10.82
N VAL A 157 -12.16 -2.55 -11.56
CA VAL A 157 -13.04 -3.70 -11.34
C VAL A 157 -12.29 -5.03 -11.58
N LEU A 158 -11.49 -5.10 -12.64
CA LEU A 158 -10.75 -6.31 -13.01
C LEU A 158 -9.69 -6.66 -11.97
N ILE A 159 -8.95 -5.66 -11.45
CA ILE A 159 -8.01 -5.83 -10.33
C ILE A 159 -8.75 -6.35 -9.09
N GLY A 160 -9.90 -5.75 -8.74
CA GLY A 160 -10.70 -6.19 -7.60
C GLY A 160 -11.20 -7.63 -7.71
N PHE A 161 -11.57 -8.07 -8.92
CA PHE A 161 -11.91 -9.48 -9.14
C PHE A 161 -10.69 -10.40 -9.04
N THR A 162 -9.53 -10.00 -9.55
CA THR A 162 -8.30 -10.81 -9.46
C THR A 162 -7.75 -10.91 -8.04
N GLU A 163 -7.98 -9.92 -7.17
CA GLU A 163 -7.55 -9.97 -5.76
C GLU A 163 -8.48 -10.88 -4.90
N SER A 164 -9.72 -11.08 -5.34
CA SER A 164 -10.70 -11.93 -4.64
C SER A 164 -10.55 -13.44 -4.88
N HIS A 165 -9.56 -13.87 -5.68
CA HIS A 165 -9.24 -15.26 -6.02
C HIS A 165 -7.78 -15.59 -5.70
#